data_AF-A0A8J5YT46-F1
#
_entry.id   AF-A0A8J5YT46-F1
#
_cell.length_a   1.000
_cell.length_b   1.000
_cell.length_c   1.000
_cell.angle_alpha   90.00
_cell.angle_beta   90.00
_cell.angle_gamma   90.00
#
_symmetry.space_group_name_H-M   'P 1'
#
loop_
_entity.id
_entity.type
_entity.pdbx_description
1 polymer ?
#
loop_
_entity_poly.entity_id
_entity_poly.type
_entity_poly.pdbx_seq_one_letter_code
_entity_poly.pdbx_strand_id
1 'polypeptide(L)'
;MYEDICNLVMDQFTSFLILPFHRQRHVDGSIESEDQTVRRLNFNILQKPPCSVGILVEGQRHVKCINSRDHIHDQYPLANSSTYTIAMIFIGGKDDWEALALAKRMSRDKSVKLTVIQFKAVGGFQDDDGDRMMDKQLLRNVKENTSITYIEKEVKDGPETLTYLRSIVDDYKLFIVGRRYKREDPQTVGLHEWSEFQDIGIIGELLSSPDFGGKHSVLIVRHQ
;
A
#
# COMPACT_ATOMS: atom_id res chain seq x y z
N MET A 1 19.33 -17.41 3.37
CA MET A 1 17.93 -17.12 3.75
C MET A 1 17.20 -16.26 2.73
N TYR A 2 17.61 -15.02 2.45
CA TYR A 2 16.92 -14.22 1.42
C TYR A 2 17.17 -14.78 0.01
N GLU A 3 18.38 -15.28 -0.26
CA GLU A 3 18.74 -15.92 -1.53
C GLU A 3 17.87 -17.15 -1.82
N ASP A 4 17.58 -17.97 -0.80
CA ASP A 4 16.73 -19.15 -0.94
C ASP A 4 15.30 -18.77 -1.36
N ILE A 5 14.76 -17.69 -0.77
CA ILE A 5 13.46 -17.13 -1.15
C ILE A 5 13.51 -16.61 -2.58
N CYS A 6 14.56 -15.86 -2.96
CA CYS A 6 14.71 -15.35 -4.32
C CYS A 6 14.80 -16.48 -5.35
N ASN A 7 15.58 -17.53 -5.07
CA ASN A 7 15.71 -18.69 -5.93
C ASN A 7 14.37 -19.39 -6.10
N LEU A 8 13.64 -19.63 -5.01
CA LEU A 8 12.31 -20.23 -5.07
C LEU A 8 11.32 -19.40 -5.90
N VAL A 9 11.32 -18.07 -5.73
CA VAL A 9 10.47 -17.15 -6.50
C VAL A 9 10.79 -17.23 -7.99
N MET A 10 12.07 -17.27 -8.35
CA MET A 10 12.52 -17.40 -9.75
C MET A 10 12.15 -18.77 -10.33
N ASP A 11 12.42 -19.86 -9.60
CA ASP A 11 12.16 -21.23 -10.03
C ASP A 11 10.66 -21.49 -10.26
N GLN A 12 9.79 -20.82 -9.47
CA GLN A 12 8.34 -20.93 -9.61
C GLN A 12 7.73 -19.88 -10.55
N PHE A 13 8.53 -19.02 -11.19
CA PHE A 13 8.04 -17.90 -12.00
C PHE A 13 6.99 -17.04 -11.26
N THR A 14 7.20 -16.84 -9.97
CA THR A 14 6.26 -16.09 -9.12
C THR A 14 6.23 -14.63 -9.57
N SER A 15 5.04 -14.12 -9.88
CA SER A 15 4.87 -12.76 -10.40
C SER A 15 4.83 -11.68 -9.30
N PHE A 16 4.52 -12.07 -8.06
CA PHE A 16 4.37 -11.13 -6.95
C PHE A 16 4.69 -11.79 -5.62
N LEU A 17 5.55 -11.18 -4.81
CA LEU A 17 5.95 -11.64 -3.49
C LEU A 17 5.37 -10.73 -2.40
N ILE A 18 4.65 -11.29 -1.43
CA ILE A 18 4.19 -10.55 -0.24
C ILE A 18 5.13 -10.84 0.93
N LEU A 19 5.63 -9.78 1.55
CA LEU A 19 6.48 -9.82 2.75
C LEU A 19 5.72 -9.21 3.94
N PRO A 20 5.90 -9.76 5.16
CA PRO A 20 5.37 -9.15 6.36
C PRO A 20 6.12 -7.86 6.71
N PHE A 21 5.48 -6.95 7.43
CA PHE A 21 6.17 -5.83 8.04
C PHE A 21 6.84 -6.24 9.36
N HIS A 22 8.03 -5.68 9.60
CA HIS A 22 8.89 -6.05 10.73
C HIS A 22 8.41 -5.52 12.09
N ARG A 23 7.37 -4.68 12.13
CA ARG A 23 6.76 -4.20 13.38
C ARG A 23 5.35 -4.71 13.53
N GLN A 24 5.05 -5.25 14.71
CA GLN A 24 3.69 -5.61 15.15
C GLN A 24 3.17 -4.60 16.17
N ARG A 25 1.84 -4.48 16.26
CA ARG A 25 1.17 -3.48 17.08
C ARG A 25 0.14 -4.09 17.99
N HIS A 26 0.08 -3.55 19.20
CA HIS A 26 -1.03 -3.76 20.10
C HIS A 26 -2.29 -3.04 19.61
N VAL A 27 -3.44 -3.46 20.15
CA VAL A 27 -4.76 -2.88 19.85
C VAL A 27 -4.85 -1.41 20.25
N ASP A 28 -4.06 -0.98 21.24
CA ASP A 28 -3.97 0.42 21.69
C ASP A 28 -3.05 1.30 20.80
N GLY A 29 -2.43 0.72 19.77
CA GLY A 29 -1.52 1.43 18.87
C GLY A 29 -0.06 1.45 19.33
N SER A 30 0.26 0.94 20.52
CA SER A 30 1.65 0.79 20.97
C SER A 30 2.39 -0.29 20.19
N ILE A 31 3.72 -0.12 20.06
CA ILE A 31 4.58 -1.08 19.37
C ILE A 31 4.71 -2.33 20.25
N GLU A 32 4.24 -3.47 19.75
CA GLU A 32 4.31 -4.76 20.45
C GLU A 32 5.69 -5.38 20.31
N SER A 33 6.22 -5.40 19.09
CA SER A 33 7.54 -5.96 18.81
C SER A 33 8.13 -5.45 17.49
N GLU A 34 9.46 -5.47 17.40
CA GLU A 34 10.21 -5.22 16.17
C GLU A 34 11.12 -6.41 15.86
N ASP A 35 10.87 -7.10 14.75
CA ASP A 35 11.67 -8.24 14.28
C ASP A 35 12.78 -7.76 13.34
N GLN A 36 14.00 -7.64 13.88
CA GLN A 36 15.19 -7.25 13.12
C GLN A 36 15.57 -8.23 12.00
N THR A 37 15.17 -9.50 12.12
CA THR A 37 15.43 -10.52 11.11
C THR A 37 14.55 -10.29 9.89
N VAL A 38 13.25 -10.03 10.11
CA VAL A 38 12.31 -9.65 9.05
C VAL A 38 12.74 -8.33 8.40
N ARG A 39 13.14 -7.34 9.20
CA ARG A 39 13.64 -6.06 8.67
C ARG A 39 14.82 -6.26 7.72
N ARG A 40 15.84 -7.02 8.15
CA ARG A 40 17.03 -7.32 7.34
C ARG A 40 16.68 -8.14 6.09
N LEU A 41 15.76 -9.10 6.22
CA LEU A 41 15.27 -9.89 5.09
C LEU A 41 14.62 -9.00 4.03
N ASN A 42 13.66 -8.16 4.45
CA ASN A 42 12.96 -7.23 3.56
C ASN A 42 13.94 -6.27 2.89
N PHE A 43 14.88 -5.69 3.65
CA PHE A 43 15.92 -4.82 3.10
C PHE A 43 16.69 -5.52 1.97
N ASN A 44 17.18 -6.74 2.20
CA ASN A 44 17.97 -7.49 1.22
C ASN A 44 17.17 -7.84 -0.03
N ILE A 45 15.93 -8.33 0.12
CA ILE A 45 15.05 -8.65 -1.02
C ILE A 45 14.77 -7.39 -1.83
N LEU A 46 14.46 -6.28 -1.17
CA LEU A 46 14.13 -5.05 -1.85
C LEU A 46 15.33 -4.41 -2.57
N GLN A 47 16.60 -4.70 -2.23
CA GLN A 47 17.72 -4.13 -2.98
C GLN A 47 17.72 -4.60 -4.44
N LYS A 48 17.43 -5.89 -4.66
CA LYS A 48 17.35 -6.52 -5.98
C LYS A 48 16.18 -7.50 -5.99
N PRO A 49 14.95 -7.00 -6.14
CA PRO A 49 13.77 -7.85 -6.02
C PRO A 49 13.71 -8.87 -7.18
N PRO A 50 13.38 -10.14 -6.90
CA PRO A 50 13.28 -11.21 -7.93
C PRO A 50 12.01 -11.12 -8.79
N CYS A 51 11.00 -10.37 -8.32
CA CYS A 51 9.74 -10.02 -8.97
C CYS A 51 9.19 -8.76 -8.28
N SER A 52 7.99 -8.30 -8.64
CA SER A 52 7.31 -7.25 -7.87
C SER A 52 7.08 -7.69 -6.41
N VAL A 53 7.32 -6.78 -5.46
CA VAL A 53 7.25 -7.09 -4.03
C VAL A 53 6.24 -6.18 -3.33
N GLY A 54 5.37 -6.76 -2.50
CA GLY A 54 4.48 -6.05 -1.59
C GLY A 54 4.90 -6.24 -0.14
N ILE A 55 5.04 -5.18 0.64
CA ILE A 55 5.14 -5.25 2.10
C ILE A 55 3.77 -4.97 2.69
N LEU A 56 3.20 -5.95 3.41
CA LEU A 56 1.92 -5.78 4.07
C LEU A 56 2.13 -5.34 5.52
N VAL A 57 1.68 -4.12 5.81
CA VAL A 57 1.49 -3.61 7.17
C VAL A 57 0.05 -3.92 7.55
N GLU A 58 -0.13 -4.89 8.44
CA GLU A 58 -1.46 -5.23 8.93
C GLU A 58 -1.97 -4.16 9.88
N GLY A 59 -3.20 -3.69 9.62
CA GLY A 59 -3.91 -2.80 10.53
C GLY A 59 -4.33 -3.49 11.81
N GLN A 60 -4.83 -2.70 12.78
CA GLN A 60 -5.45 -3.21 14.00
C GLN A 60 -6.70 -4.05 13.68
N ARG A 61 -6.53 -5.33 13.36
CA ARG A 61 -7.60 -6.31 13.43
C ARG A 61 -7.56 -6.93 14.81
N HIS A 62 -8.71 -7.07 15.45
CA HIS A 62 -8.85 -8.04 16.53
C HIS A 62 -8.42 -9.39 15.98
N VAL A 63 -7.20 -9.82 16.29
CA VAL A 63 -6.75 -11.18 16.09
C VAL A 63 -7.52 -12.03 17.11
N LYS A 64 -8.78 -12.34 16.81
CA LYS A 64 -9.30 -13.65 17.20
C LYS A 64 -8.66 -14.61 16.20
N CYS A 65 -7.58 -15.23 16.65
CA CYS A 65 -6.77 -16.21 15.96
C CYS A 65 -7.61 -17.16 15.10
N ILE A 66 -7.19 -17.39 13.85
CA ILE A 66 -7.70 -18.50 13.01
C ILE A 66 -7.13 -19.86 13.46
N ASN A 67 -6.35 -19.89 14.56
CA ASN A 67 -5.79 -21.12 15.10
C ASN A 67 -6.39 -21.44 16.47
N SER A 68 -7.58 -22.05 16.51
CA SER A 68 -8.02 -22.94 17.58
C SER A 68 -9.21 -23.77 17.09
N ARG A 69 -9.04 -25.08 17.05
CA ARG A 69 -10.04 -26.08 16.64
C ARG A 69 -11.05 -26.36 17.78
N ASP A 70 -11.66 -25.33 18.35
CA ASP A 70 -12.68 -25.53 19.37
C ASP A 70 -14.05 -25.02 18.89
N HIS A 71 -14.94 -25.98 18.67
CA HIS A 71 -16.37 -25.75 18.63
C HIS A 71 -16.82 -25.07 19.94
N ILE A 72 -17.58 -23.97 19.83
CA ILE A 72 -18.86 -23.74 20.52
C ILE A 72 -19.31 -22.29 20.22
N HIS A 73 -20.30 -22.17 19.33
CA HIS A 73 -21.50 -21.35 19.51
C HIS A 73 -21.37 -19.86 19.90
N ASP A 74 -20.46 -19.09 19.29
CA ASP A 74 -20.61 -17.63 19.24
C ASP A 74 -21.30 -17.22 17.93
N GLN A 75 -22.42 -16.53 18.07
CA GLN A 75 -23.30 -16.07 17.00
C GLN A 75 -22.51 -15.25 15.97
N TYR A 76 -22.17 -15.88 14.84
CA TYR A 76 -21.83 -15.18 13.61
C TYR A 76 -22.98 -14.23 13.28
N PRO A 77 -22.77 -12.91 13.13
CA PRO A 77 -23.66 -12.14 12.29
C PRO A 77 -23.52 -12.77 10.90
N LEU A 78 -24.59 -13.45 10.50
CA LEU A 78 -24.88 -13.94 9.16
C LEU A 78 -24.19 -13.08 8.11
N ALA A 79 -23.49 -13.73 7.17
CA ALA A 79 -22.78 -13.14 6.06
C ALA A 79 -23.61 -12.06 5.33
N ASN A 80 -23.51 -10.82 5.78
CA ASN A 80 -23.79 -9.67 4.95
C ASN A 80 -22.57 -9.51 4.07
N SER A 81 -22.75 -9.56 2.75
CA SER A 81 -21.71 -9.28 1.75
C SER A 81 -20.99 -7.97 2.09
N SER A 82 -19.94 -8.04 2.91
CA SER A 82 -19.23 -6.86 3.38
C SER A 82 -18.33 -6.43 2.25
N THR A 83 -18.73 -5.39 1.54
CA THR A 83 -17.92 -4.83 0.46
C THR A 83 -16.58 -4.36 1.02
N TYR A 84 -15.49 -4.85 0.46
CA TYR A 84 -14.13 -4.51 0.88
C TYR A 84 -13.66 -3.27 0.11
N THR A 85 -13.58 -2.13 0.79
CA THR A 85 -13.17 -0.85 0.18
C THR A 85 -11.64 -0.74 0.18
N ILE A 86 -11.07 -0.56 -1.01
CA ILE A 86 -9.63 -0.40 -1.23
C ILE A 86 -9.37 0.98 -1.84
N ALA A 87 -8.44 1.72 -1.27
CA ALA A 87 -7.88 2.92 -1.89
C ALA A 87 -6.50 2.59 -2.49
N MET A 88 -6.28 2.97 -3.74
CA MET A 88 -4.96 2.96 -4.36
C MET A 88 -4.50 4.40 -4.55
N ILE A 89 -3.35 4.76 -3.98
CA ILE A 89 -2.77 6.10 -4.10
C ILE A 89 -1.80 6.12 -5.29
N PHE A 90 -2.03 7.06 -6.22
CA PHE A 90 -1.24 7.22 -7.43
C PHE A 90 -0.64 8.63 -7.48
N ILE A 91 0.68 8.72 -7.43
CA ILE A 91 1.48 9.92 -7.69
C ILE A 91 2.14 9.83 -9.08
N GLY A 92 2.59 8.63 -9.49
CA GLY A 92 3.11 8.33 -10.83
C GLY A 92 4.47 7.64 -10.87
N GLY A 93 4.74 6.81 -11.87
CA GLY A 93 5.96 6.01 -12.01
C GLY A 93 5.85 4.55 -11.58
N LYS A 94 6.96 3.81 -11.75
CA LYS A 94 6.99 2.34 -11.81
C LYS A 94 6.35 1.61 -10.62
N ASP A 95 6.64 2.03 -9.38
CA ASP A 95 6.05 1.39 -8.20
C ASP A 95 4.52 1.57 -8.16
N ASP A 96 4.02 2.74 -8.58
CA ASP A 96 2.58 3.03 -8.64
C ASP A 96 1.92 2.30 -9.82
N TRP A 97 2.64 2.06 -10.92
CA TRP A 97 2.13 1.26 -12.04
C TRP A 97 1.84 -0.16 -11.60
N GLU A 98 2.78 -0.75 -10.86
CA GLU A 98 2.63 -2.10 -10.33
C GLU A 98 1.55 -2.16 -9.24
N ALA A 99 1.52 -1.17 -8.34
CA ALA A 99 0.44 -1.02 -7.37
C ALA A 99 -0.94 -0.94 -8.03
N LEU A 100 -1.06 -0.20 -9.14
CA LEU A 100 -2.29 -0.06 -9.89
C LEU A 100 -2.67 -1.36 -10.61
N ALA A 101 -1.70 -2.07 -11.18
CA ALA A 101 -1.92 -3.38 -11.80
C ALA A 101 -2.48 -4.38 -10.78
N LEU A 102 -1.89 -4.44 -9.59
CA LEU A 102 -2.36 -5.27 -8.48
C LEU A 102 -3.76 -4.86 -8.00
N ALA A 103 -3.99 -3.56 -7.78
CA ALA A 103 -5.29 -3.05 -7.34
C ALA A 103 -6.41 -3.40 -8.33
N LYS A 104 -6.16 -3.22 -9.64
CA LYS A 104 -7.09 -3.62 -10.71
C LYS A 104 -7.31 -5.13 -10.77
N ARG A 105 -6.31 -5.93 -10.41
CA ARG A 105 -6.45 -7.39 -10.32
C ARG A 105 -7.37 -7.79 -9.17
N MET A 106 -7.25 -7.12 -8.02
CA MET A 106 -8.10 -7.32 -6.84
C MET A 106 -9.55 -6.88 -7.10
N SER A 107 -9.76 -5.78 -7.82
CA SER A 107 -11.11 -5.26 -8.14
C SER A 107 -11.91 -6.13 -9.12
N ARG A 108 -11.34 -7.24 -9.62
CA ARG A 108 -12.11 -8.24 -10.38
C ARG A 108 -13.03 -9.06 -9.49
N ASP A 109 -12.77 -9.10 -8.18
CA ASP A 109 -13.71 -9.64 -7.21
C ASP A 109 -14.85 -8.64 -6.97
N LYS A 110 -16.10 -9.10 -7.12
CA LYS A 110 -17.29 -8.26 -6.99
C LYS A 110 -17.52 -7.73 -5.57
N SER A 111 -16.89 -8.35 -4.57
CA SER A 111 -16.90 -7.86 -3.19
C SER A 111 -15.97 -6.67 -2.98
N VAL A 112 -15.03 -6.40 -3.90
CA VAL A 112 -14.05 -5.32 -3.79
C VAL A 112 -14.55 -4.06 -4.48
N LYS A 113 -14.52 -2.94 -3.75
CA LYS A 113 -14.72 -1.59 -4.30
C LYS A 113 -13.39 -0.87 -4.33
N LEU A 114 -12.89 -0.58 -5.52
CA LEU A 114 -11.61 0.11 -5.71
C LEU A 114 -11.84 1.60 -5.98
N THR A 115 -11.17 2.44 -5.20
CA THR A 115 -10.96 3.86 -5.49
C THR A 115 -9.50 4.10 -5.85
N VAL A 116 -9.22 4.68 -7.01
CA VAL A 116 -7.90 5.16 -7.40
C VAL A 116 -7.85 6.67 -7.18
N ILE A 117 -6.94 7.12 -6.32
CA ILE A 117 -6.77 8.53 -5.94
C ILE A 117 -5.45 9.02 -6.53
N GLN A 118 -5.53 9.89 -7.53
CA GLN A 118 -4.35 10.52 -8.10
C GLN A 118 -4.02 11.82 -7.36
N PHE A 119 -2.86 11.89 -6.73
CA PHE A 119 -2.32 13.15 -6.22
C PHE A 119 -1.58 13.93 -7.31
N LYS A 120 -2.06 15.12 -7.63
CA LYS A 120 -1.41 16.05 -8.56
C LYS A 120 -0.78 17.20 -7.79
N ALA A 121 0.46 17.51 -8.12
CA ALA A 121 1.13 18.67 -7.58
C ALA A 121 0.58 19.96 -8.21
N VAL A 122 0.36 20.99 -7.38
CA VAL A 122 -0.05 22.32 -7.83
C VAL A 122 1.00 22.91 -8.79
N GLY A 123 0.54 23.46 -9.91
CA GLY A 123 1.40 24.10 -10.91
C GLY A 123 2.06 23.14 -11.91
N GLY A 124 1.91 21.83 -11.72
CA GLY A 124 2.45 20.80 -12.61
C GLY A 124 3.97 20.68 -12.50
N PHE A 125 4.47 19.49 -12.19
CA PHE A 125 5.92 19.27 -12.14
C PHE A 125 6.52 19.20 -13.54
N GLN A 126 7.82 19.36 -13.67
CA GLN A 126 8.53 19.15 -14.92
C GLN A 126 9.53 18.02 -14.69
N ASP A 127 9.10 16.77 -14.86
CA ASP A 127 10.04 15.65 -14.96
C ASP A 127 9.55 14.59 -15.96
N ASP A 128 10.52 13.86 -16.50
CA ASP A 128 10.55 12.86 -17.58
C ASP A 128 9.25 12.62 -18.40
N ASP A 129 9.30 12.99 -19.69
CA ASP A 129 8.16 12.88 -20.64
C ASP A 129 7.68 11.42 -20.83
N GLY A 130 8.60 10.46 -20.68
CA GLY A 130 8.33 9.03 -20.85
C GLY A 130 7.42 8.45 -19.77
N ASP A 131 7.82 8.54 -18.50
CA ASP A 131 7.03 8.06 -17.35
C ASP A 131 5.65 8.73 -17.32
N ARG A 132 5.58 10.03 -17.64
CA ARG A 132 4.31 10.78 -17.68
C ARG A 132 3.37 10.33 -18.78
N MET A 133 3.89 9.99 -19.95
CA MET A 133 3.05 9.45 -21.02
C MET A 133 2.46 8.11 -20.59
N MET A 134 3.27 7.25 -19.97
CA MET A 134 2.82 5.96 -19.43
C MET A 134 1.78 6.13 -18.31
N ASP A 135 2.01 7.05 -17.36
CA ASP A 135 1.04 7.41 -16.33
C ASP A 135 -0.32 7.79 -16.94
N LYS A 136 -0.31 8.67 -17.95
CA LYS A 136 -1.54 9.10 -18.63
C LYS A 136 -2.24 7.93 -19.31
N GLN A 137 -1.51 7.03 -19.96
CA GLN A 137 -2.10 5.85 -20.61
C GLN A 137 -2.73 4.89 -19.59
N LEU A 138 -2.02 4.60 -18.49
CA LEU A 138 -2.52 3.74 -17.43
C LEU A 138 -3.79 4.31 -16.78
N LEU A 139 -3.79 5.61 -16.50
CA LEU A 139 -4.93 6.29 -15.87
C LEU A 139 -6.13 6.46 -16.80
N ARG A 140 -5.93 6.59 -18.13
CA ARG A 140 -7.05 6.59 -19.09
C ARG A 140 -7.90 5.31 -18.95
N ASN A 141 -7.24 4.15 -18.90
CA ASN A 141 -7.91 2.86 -18.71
C ASN A 141 -8.65 2.74 -17.36
N VAL A 142 -8.23 3.52 -16.35
CA VAL A 142 -8.92 3.58 -15.05
C VAL A 142 -10.15 4.46 -15.15
N LYS A 143 -10.03 5.65 -15.76
CA LYS A 143 -11.13 6.61 -15.96
C LYS A 143 -12.26 6.04 -16.82
N GLU A 144 -11.92 5.23 -17.82
CA GLU A 144 -12.88 4.57 -18.70
C GLU A 144 -13.58 3.38 -18.04
N ASN A 145 -13.08 2.89 -16.90
CA ASN A 145 -13.66 1.76 -16.20
C ASN A 145 -14.70 2.21 -15.16
N THR A 146 -15.98 1.99 -15.46
CA THR A 146 -17.12 2.38 -14.61
C THR A 146 -17.20 1.63 -13.27
N SER A 147 -16.46 0.52 -13.10
CA SER A 147 -16.42 -0.22 -11.83
C SER A 147 -15.38 0.32 -10.84
N ILE A 148 -14.52 1.25 -11.27
CA ILE A 148 -13.48 1.85 -10.45
C ILE A 148 -13.84 3.31 -10.20
N THR A 149 -13.85 3.73 -8.94
CA THR A 149 -13.97 5.16 -8.60
C THR A 149 -12.62 5.82 -8.81
N TYR A 150 -12.60 6.95 -9.52
CA TYR A 150 -11.37 7.69 -9.77
C TYR A 150 -11.50 9.11 -9.21
N ILE A 151 -10.50 9.52 -8.42
CA ILE A 151 -10.46 10.83 -7.78
C ILE A 151 -9.14 11.52 -8.17
N GLU A 152 -9.23 12.73 -8.69
CA GLU A 152 -8.06 13.62 -8.82
C GLU A 152 -8.03 14.54 -7.60
N LYS A 153 -6.90 14.54 -6.89
CA LYS A 153 -6.69 15.40 -5.72
C LYS A 153 -5.44 16.25 -5.93
N GLU A 154 -5.65 17.55 -6.08
CA GLU A 154 -4.56 18.51 -6.12
C GLU A 154 -4.05 18.79 -4.69
N VAL A 155 -2.73 18.77 -4.51
CA VAL A 155 -2.03 19.02 -3.24
C VAL A 155 -0.76 19.84 -3.50
N LYS A 156 -0.46 20.79 -2.62
CA LYS A 156 0.75 21.63 -2.73
C LYS A 156 1.99 20.96 -2.17
N ASP A 157 1.83 20.24 -1.07
CA ASP A 157 2.93 19.73 -0.26
C ASP A 157 2.49 18.50 0.56
N GLY A 158 3.43 17.96 1.32
CA GLY A 158 3.19 16.85 2.24
C GLY A 158 2.12 17.11 3.30
N PRO A 159 2.10 18.27 4.00
CA PRO A 159 1.02 18.62 4.93
C PRO A 159 -0.40 18.58 4.34
N GLU A 160 -0.60 19.09 3.11
CA GLU A 160 -1.90 18.98 2.44
C GLU A 160 -2.25 17.51 2.11
N THR A 161 -1.28 16.70 1.69
CA THR A 161 -1.44 15.25 1.47
C THR A 161 -1.82 14.51 2.76
N LEU A 162 -1.12 14.79 3.87
CA LEU A 162 -1.42 14.25 5.19
C LEU A 162 -2.84 14.59 5.62
N THR A 163 -3.23 15.86 5.50
CA THR A 163 -4.58 16.32 5.87
C THR A 163 -5.65 15.59 5.08
N TYR A 164 -5.45 15.44 3.76
CA TYR A 164 -6.40 14.71 2.93
C TYR A 164 -6.47 13.23 3.28
N LEU A 165 -5.33 12.54 3.43
CA LEU A 165 -5.33 11.11 3.77
C LEU A 165 -5.99 10.86 5.12
N ARG A 166 -5.79 11.74 6.12
CA ARG A 166 -6.49 11.67 7.41
C ARG A 166 -8.01 11.78 7.27
N SER A 167 -8.49 12.59 6.33
CA SER A 167 -9.93 12.77 6.12
C SER A 167 -10.64 11.55 5.53
N ILE A 168 -9.90 10.62 4.93
CA ILE A 168 -10.45 9.44 4.24
C ILE A 168 -10.03 8.10 4.85
N VAL A 169 -9.19 8.11 5.89
CA VAL A 169 -8.53 6.89 6.39
C VAL A 169 -9.53 5.82 6.86
N ASP A 170 -10.63 6.24 7.48
CA ASP A 170 -11.65 5.34 8.03
C ASP A 170 -12.60 4.75 6.96
N ASP A 171 -12.58 5.30 5.75
CA ASP A 171 -13.45 4.86 4.64
C ASP A 171 -12.93 3.57 3.97
N TYR A 172 -11.66 3.26 4.16
CA TYR A 172 -10.96 2.18 3.46
C TYR A 172 -10.43 1.10 4.42
N LYS A 173 -10.50 -0.16 3.98
CA LYS A 173 -9.94 -1.30 4.72
C LYS A 173 -8.49 -1.61 4.34
N LEU A 174 -8.09 -1.20 3.14
CA LEU A 174 -6.75 -1.38 2.62
C LEU A 174 -6.35 -0.16 1.80
N PHE A 175 -5.16 0.35 2.04
CA PHE A 175 -4.47 1.26 1.15
C PHE A 175 -3.39 0.50 0.37
N ILE A 176 -3.32 0.72 -0.94
CA ILE A 176 -2.24 0.20 -1.80
C ILE A 176 -1.46 1.41 -2.32
N VAL A 177 -0.15 1.42 -2.10
CA VAL A 177 0.72 2.55 -2.42
C VAL A 177 2.01 2.05 -3.05
N GLY A 178 2.61 2.81 -3.95
CA GLY A 178 3.98 2.55 -4.39
C GLY A 178 4.98 2.92 -3.30
N ARG A 179 6.11 2.20 -3.23
CA ARG A 179 7.20 2.46 -2.27
C ARG A 179 7.91 3.78 -2.59
N ARG A 180 8.16 4.07 -3.87
CA ARG A 180 8.78 5.33 -4.35
C ARG A 180 10.12 5.64 -3.66
N TYR A 181 10.97 4.61 -3.52
CA TYR A 181 12.24 4.74 -2.81
C TYR A 181 13.18 5.77 -3.44
N LYS A 182 13.71 6.70 -2.63
CA LYS A 182 14.61 7.80 -3.06
C LYS A 182 14.06 8.70 -4.17
N ARG A 183 12.74 8.79 -4.32
CA ARG A 183 12.09 9.83 -5.13
C ARG A 183 11.62 10.97 -4.23
N GLU A 184 11.90 12.19 -4.67
CA GLU A 184 11.35 13.39 -4.06
C GLU A 184 10.14 13.81 -4.87
N ASP A 185 8.96 13.59 -4.28
CA ASP A 185 7.71 14.02 -4.87
C ASP A 185 7.21 15.30 -4.18
N PRO A 186 6.76 16.29 -4.94
CA PRO A 186 6.21 17.55 -4.43
C PRO A 186 5.04 17.35 -3.48
N GLN A 187 4.19 16.38 -3.82
CA GLN A 187 3.04 15.98 -3.02
C GLN A 187 3.47 15.41 -1.65
N THR A 188 4.75 15.10 -1.46
CA THR A 188 5.30 14.53 -0.23
C THR A 188 6.39 15.39 0.40
N VAL A 189 6.63 16.60 -0.12
CA VAL A 189 7.67 17.50 0.41
C VAL A 189 7.38 17.81 1.89
N GLY A 190 8.44 17.85 2.70
CA GLY A 190 8.36 18.03 4.16
C GLY A 190 7.99 16.76 4.96
N LEU A 191 7.39 15.74 4.36
CA LEU A 191 7.10 14.48 5.09
C LEU A 191 8.33 13.57 5.25
N HIS A 192 9.34 13.72 4.38
CA HIS A 192 10.56 12.93 4.44
C HIS A 192 11.38 13.18 5.74
N GLU A 193 11.28 14.37 6.34
CA GLU A 193 11.98 14.73 7.59
C GLU A 193 11.47 13.91 8.79
N TRP A 194 10.26 13.35 8.67
CA TRP A 194 9.57 12.58 9.69
C TRP A 194 9.62 11.07 9.40
N SER A 195 10.40 10.65 8.40
CA SER A 195 10.52 9.25 7.98
C SER A 195 11.56 8.50 8.82
N GLU A 196 11.10 7.52 9.59
CA GLU A 196 11.90 6.56 10.33
C GLU A 196 12.33 5.37 9.43
N PHE A 197 11.50 4.97 8.46
CA PHE A 197 11.72 3.78 7.61
C PHE A 197 11.66 4.06 6.11
N GLN A 198 12.83 4.11 5.48
CA GLN A 198 12.93 4.18 4.01
C GLN A 198 12.48 2.89 3.29
N ASP A 199 12.19 1.81 4.04
CA ASP A 199 11.82 0.51 3.51
C ASP A 199 10.40 0.49 2.94
N ILE A 200 9.51 1.37 3.41
CA ILE A 200 8.08 1.40 3.04
C ILE A 200 7.64 2.70 2.36
N GLY A 201 8.55 3.65 2.16
CA GLY A 201 8.25 4.90 1.46
C GLY A 201 7.42 5.89 2.28
N ILE A 202 7.37 7.14 1.83
CA ILE A 202 6.80 8.25 2.60
C ILE A 202 5.30 8.05 2.88
N ILE A 203 4.50 7.76 1.84
CA ILE A 203 3.05 7.54 2.02
C ILE A 203 2.78 6.25 2.79
N GLY A 204 3.54 5.18 2.51
CA GLY A 204 3.41 3.91 3.21
C GLY A 204 3.66 4.06 4.70
N GLU A 205 4.73 4.78 5.06
CA GLU A 205 5.05 5.11 6.45
C GLU A 205 4.01 6.00 7.10
N LEU A 206 3.54 7.05 6.41
CA LEU A 206 2.53 7.95 6.91
C LEU A 206 1.23 7.22 7.28
N LEU A 207 0.70 6.43 6.34
CA LEU A 207 -0.51 5.62 6.56
C LEU A 207 -0.29 4.52 7.58
N SER A 208 0.96 4.06 7.69
CA SER A 208 1.33 3.10 8.71
C SER A 208 1.61 3.77 10.04
N SER A 209 1.67 5.09 10.21
CA SER A 209 2.05 5.69 11.51
C SER A 209 1.00 5.42 12.60
N PRO A 210 1.40 5.16 13.87
CA PRO A 210 0.42 4.99 14.95
C PRO A 210 -0.44 6.25 15.16
N ASP A 211 0.14 7.43 14.95
CA ASP A 211 -0.53 8.73 15.10
C ASP A 211 -1.49 9.05 13.95
N PHE A 212 -1.48 8.22 12.89
CA PHE A 212 -2.36 8.40 11.75
C PHE A 212 -3.81 7.96 12.04
N GLY A 213 -3.98 7.01 12.99
CA GLY A 213 -5.28 6.43 13.34
C GLY A 213 -5.81 5.48 12.26
N GLY A 214 -7.00 4.92 12.49
CA GLY A 214 -7.70 4.05 11.52
C GLY A 214 -7.51 2.54 11.73
N LYS A 215 -8.45 1.75 11.18
CA LYS A 215 -8.41 0.27 11.18
C LYS A 215 -8.21 -0.26 9.76
N HIS A 216 -7.18 0.24 9.09
CA HIS A 216 -6.81 -0.12 7.72
C HIS A 216 -5.47 -0.86 7.69
N SER A 217 -5.30 -1.72 6.70
CA SER A 217 -3.98 -2.27 6.35
C SER A 217 -3.35 -1.42 5.24
N VAL A 218 -2.03 -1.51 5.10
CA VAL A 218 -1.30 -0.82 4.03
C VAL A 218 -0.46 -1.85 3.29
N LEU A 219 -0.62 -1.93 1.97
CA LEU A 219 0.23 -2.73 1.10
C LEU A 219 1.13 -1.80 0.30
N ILE A 220 2.42 -1.83 0.59
CA ILE A 220 3.44 -1.03 -0.08
C ILE A 220 4.06 -1.86 -1.19
N VAL A 221 3.92 -1.41 -2.43
CA VAL A 221 4.35 -2.14 -3.63
C VAL A 221 5.63 -1.54 -4.19
N ARG A 222 6.57 -2.40 -4.53
CA ARG A 222 7.79 -2.07 -5.25
C ARG A 222 7.84 -2.88 -6.55
N HIS A 223 8.08 -2.19 -7.66
CA HIS A 223 8.34 -2.81 -8.96
C HIS A 223 9.73 -3.48 -8.98
N GLN A 224 9.86 -4.54 -9.78
CA GLN A 224 11.13 -5.27 -9.99
C GLN A 224 12.29 -4.38 -10.47
#